data_AF-A0A9E5N2M4-F1
#
_entry.id   AF-A0A9E5N2M4-F1
#
_cell.length_a   1.000
_cell.length_b   1.000
_cell.length_c   1.000
_cell.angle_alpha   90.00
_cell.angle_beta   90.00
_cell.angle_gamma   90.00
#
_symmetry.space_group_name_H-M   'P 1'
#
loop_
_entity.id
_entity.type
_entity.pdbx_description
1 polymer ?
#
loop_
_entity_poly.entity_id
_entity_poly.type
_entity_poly.pdbx_seq_one_letter_code
_entity_poly.pdbx_strand_id
1 'polypeptide(L)' 'QVIGNVGETGLATGPHLHWGLYVHGVPVDPLPWVEREY' A
#
# COMPACT_ATOMS: atom_id res chain seq x y z
N GLN A 1 16.57 0.39 -0.47
CA GLN A 1 16.57 1.45 -1.50
C GLN A 1 15.32 2.30 -1.29
N VAL A 2 15.42 3.62 -1.37
CA VAL A 2 14.26 4.53 -1.30
C VAL A 2 13.59 4.59 -2.68
N ILE A 3 12.25 4.55 -2.71
CA ILE A 3 11.46 4.57 -3.95
C ILE A 3 10.58 5.81 -4.12
N GLY A 4 10.48 6.67 -3.09
CA GLY A 4 9.68 7.89 -3.13
C GLY A 4 9.31 8.39 -1.73
N ASN A 5 8.58 9.53 -1.70
CA ASN A 5 8.00 10.12 -0.49
C ASN A 5 6.47 10.03 -0.57
N VAL A 6 5.80 10.02 0.60
CA VAL A 6 4.33 10.15 0.68
C VAL A 6 3.88 11.51 0.14
N GLY A 7 2.68 11.59 -0.42
CA GLY A 7 2.11 12.82 -0.94
C GLY A 7 0.59 12.77 -1.06
N GLU A 8 0.04 13.65 -1.89
CA GLU A 8 -1.42 13.84 -2.07
C GLU A 8 -1.81 14.12 -3.54
N THR A 9 -0.97 13.74 -4.49
CA THR A 9 -1.29 13.91 -5.92
C THR A 9 -2.34 12.89 -6.40
N GLY A 10 -3.29 13.32 -7.24
CA GLY A 10 -4.30 12.43 -7.84
C GLY A 10 -5.65 12.48 -7.12
N LEU A 11 -6.33 11.33 -7.00
CA LEU A 11 -7.58 11.22 -6.24
C LEU A 11 -7.27 11.06 -4.75
N ALA A 12 -6.99 12.18 -4.08
CA ALA A 12 -6.67 12.23 -2.66
C ALA A 12 -7.38 13.40 -1.97
N THR A 13 -7.78 13.22 -0.72
CA THR A 13 -8.35 14.28 0.14
C THR A 13 -7.33 14.84 1.14
N GLY A 14 -6.12 14.28 1.16
CA GLY A 14 -5.00 14.70 1.99
C GLY A 14 -3.83 13.70 1.91
N PRO A 15 -2.70 13.96 2.59
CA PRO A 15 -1.48 13.15 2.48
C PRO A 15 -1.65 11.73 3.03
N HIS A 16 -1.50 10.73 2.17
CA HIS A 16 -1.54 9.32 2.55
C HIS A 16 -0.81 8.42 1.54
N LEU A 17 -0.49 7.20 1.94
CA LEU A 17 0.04 6.17 1.06
C LEU A 17 -1.07 5.18 0.71
N HIS A 18 -1.45 5.13 -0.57
CA HIS A 18 -2.20 3.99 -1.09
C HIS A 18 -1.21 2.87 -1.45
N TRP A 19 -1.33 1.72 -0.81
CA TRP A 19 -0.53 0.54 -1.10
C TRP A 19 -1.44 -0.68 -1.26
N GLY A 20 -1.17 -1.51 -2.27
CA GLY A 20 -1.92 -2.71 -2.58
C GLY A 20 -0.99 -3.84 -3.00
N LEU A 21 -1.44 -5.08 -2.76
CA LEU A 21 -0.71 -6.31 -3.08
C LEU A 21 -1.45 -7.10 -4.15
N TYR A 22 -0.69 -7.60 -5.12
CA TYR A 22 -1.20 -8.47 -6.19
C TYR A 22 -0.45 -9.80 -6.14
N VAL A 23 -1.20 -10.90 -6.15
CA VAL A 23 -0.66 -12.27 -6.22
C VAL A 23 -1.20 -12.90 -7.49
N HIS A 24 -0.30 -13.31 -8.39
CA HIS A 24 -0.66 -13.81 -9.72
C HIS A 24 -1.58 -12.85 -10.51
N GLY A 25 -1.38 -11.54 -10.36
CA GLY A 25 -2.17 -10.50 -11.02
C GLY A 25 -3.54 -10.23 -10.39
N VAL A 26 -3.90 -10.92 -9.30
CA VAL A 26 -5.16 -10.72 -8.57
C VAL A 26 -4.92 -9.84 -7.34
N PRO A 27 -5.70 -8.76 -7.12
CA PRO A 27 -5.57 -7.97 -5.90
C PRO A 27 -6.01 -8.78 -4.68
N VAL A 28 -5.19 -8.78 -3.63
CA VAL A 28 -5.45 -9.50 -2.37
C VAL A 28 -5.44 -8.54 -1.19
N ASP A 29 -6.08 -8.93 -0.08
CA ASP A 29 -5.92 -8.22 1.20
C ASP A 29 -4.44 -8.31 1.62
N PRO A 30 -3.73 -7.18 1.77
CA PRO A 30 -2.34 -7.21 2.12
C PRO A 30 -2.07 -7.39 3.62
N LEU A 31 -3.05 -7.15 4.50
CA LEU A 31 -2.82 -7.17 5.95
C LEU A 31 -2.28 -8.52 6.46
N PRO A 32 -2.82 -9.69 6.03
CA PRO A 32 -2.31 -10.99 6.47
C PRO A 32 -0.84 -11.25 6.11
N TRP A 33 -0.25 -10.50 5.16
CA TRP A 33 1.13 -10.68 4.68
C TRP A 33 2.15 -9.86 5.47
N VAL A 34 1.70 -8.88 6.24
CA VAL A 34 2.56 -7.95 7.01
C VAL A 34 2.31 -8.03 8.51
N GLU A 35 1.15 -8.56 8.91
CA GLU A 35 0.84 -8.84 10.30
C GLU A 35 1.84 -9.86 10.86
N ARG A 36 2.31 -9.58 12.08
CA ARG A 36 3.04 -10.54 12.90
C ARG A 36 2.11 -10.94 14.02
N GLU A 37 2.03 -12.24 14.30
CA GLU A 37 1.41 -12.71 15.54
C GLU A 37 2.14 -12.03 16.72
N TYR A 38 1.34 -11.46 17.63
CA TYR A 38 1.82 -10.75 18.82
C TYR A 38 2.30 -11.73 19.90
#